data_AF-A0A1I5IYU3-F1
#
_entry.id   AF-A0A1I5IYU3-F1
#
_cell.length_a   1.000
_cell.length_b   1.000
_cell.length_c   1.000
_cell.angle_alpha   90.00
_cell.angle_beta   90.00
_cell.angle_gamma   90.00
#
_symmetry.space_group_name_H-M   'P 1'
#
loop_
_entity.id
_entity.type
_entity.pdbx_description
1 polymer ?
#
loop_
_entity_poly.entity_id
_entity_poly.type
_entity_poly.pdbx_seq_one_letter_code
_entity_poly.pdbx_strand_id
1 'polypeptide(L)' 'MDKNVHLISITGEKIAIPHKVFNDSEMLKDGKYDEYYLDVDWYLASGYVTIEEARRRIEGQFYGKDS' A
#
# COMPACT_ATOMS: atom_id res chain seq x y z
N MET A 1 10.70 -2.19 -16.04
CA MET A 1 9.27 -1.82 -15.96
C MET A 1 9.09 -1.09 -14.65
N ASP A 2 8.85 0.21 -14.71
CA ASP A 2 8.49 0.97 -13.52
C ASP A 2 7.13 0.48 -13.03
N LYS A 3 7.18 -0.10 -11.84
CA LYS A 3 6.04 -0.65 -11.13
C LYS A 3 5.23 0.52 -10.59
N ASN A 4 3.94 0.62 -10.93
CA ASN A 4 3.03 1.63 -10.36
C ASN A 4 2.19 1.02 -9.23
N VAL A 5 1.81 1.83 -8.25
CA VAL A 5 0.93 1.48 -7.13
C VAL A 5 -0.34 2.30 -7.27
N HIS A 6 -1.48 1.65 -7.08
CA HIS A 6 -2.78 2.31 -7.11
C HIS A 6 -3.18 2.73 -5.69
N LEU A 7 -3.57 3.98 -5.55
CA LEU A 7 -4.17 4.51 -4.33
C LEU A 7 -5.62 4.91 -4.61
N ILE A 8 -6.46 4.80 -3.60
CA ILE A 8 -7.89 5.13 -3.65
C ILE A 8 -8.25 6.09 -2.50
N SER A 9 -8.90 7.20 -2.82
CA SER A 9 -9.36 8.17 -1.81
C SER A 9 -10.61 7.66 -1.07
N ILE A 10 -10.96 8.31 0.04
CA ILE A 10 -12.24 8.05 0.74
C ILE A 10 -13.49 8.29 -0.15
N THR A 11 -13.36 9.14 -1.19
CA THR A 11 -14.44 9.41 -2.15
C THR A 11 -14.46 8.43 -3.33
N GLY A 12 -13.49 7.52 -3.39
CA GLY A 12 -13.36 6.50 -4.45
C GLY A 12 -12.54 6.94 -5.67
N GLU A 13 -11.89 8.11 -5.62
CA GLU A 13 -10.98 8.55 -6.67
C GLU A 13 -9.72 7.68 -6.69
N LYS A 14 -9.31 7.22 -7.88
CA LYS A 14 -8.15 6.34 -8.03
C LYS A 14 -7.01 7.08 -8.72
N ILE A 15 -5.82 7.00 -8.13
CA ILE A 15 -4.58 7.52 -8.72
C ILE A 15 -3.53 6.42 -8.79
N ALA A 16 -2.64 6.52 -9.78
CA ALA A 16 -1.50 5.63 -9.91
C ALA A 16 -0.20 6.42 -9.70
N ILE A 17 0.65 5.93 -8.81
CA ILE A 17 1.94 6.53 -8.46
C ILE A 17 3.06 5.52 -8.71
N PRO A 18 4.31 5.94 -8.96
CA PRO A 18 5.41 4.99 -9.06
C PRO A 18 5.67 4.30 -7.70
N HIS A 19 5.91 2.98 -7.72
CA HIS A 19 6.21 2.16 -6.54
C HIS A 19 7.45 2.64 -5.79
N LYS A 20 8.41 3.25 -6.49
CA LYS A 20 9.56 3.90 -5.84
C LYS A 20 9.10 5.06 -4.95
N VAL A 21 8.17 5.89 -5.42
CA VAL A 21 7.61 7.01 -4.65
C VAL A 21 6.82 6.47 -3.45
N PHE A 22 6.09 5.36 -3.63
CA PHE A 22 5.39 4.66 -2.54
C PHE A 22 6.36 4.15 -1.45
N ASN A 23 7.47 3.52 -1.84
CA ASN A 23 8.45 2.96 -0.90
C ASN A 23 9.39 3.99 -0.26
N ASP A 24 9.71 5.09 -0.96
CA ASP A 24 10.64 6.11 -0.44
C ASP A 24 10.05 6.88 0.77
N SER A 25 8.79 6.62 1.16
CA SER A 25 8.19 6.93 2.48
C SER A 25 8.32 8.38 3.00
N GLU A 26 8.56 9.35 2.12
CA GLU A 26 8.17 10.75 2.37
C GLU A 26 6.66 10.96 2.11
N MET A 27 5.96 9.97 1.52
CA MET A 27 4.52 10.01 1.26
C MET A 27 3.64 10.16 2.51
N LEU A 28 4.16 9.87 3.70
CA LEU A 28 3.48 10.07 4.99
C LEU A 28 3.89 11.35 5.71
N LYS A 29 4.88 12.10 5.21
CA LYS A 29 5.43 13.27 5.92
C LYS A 29 4.91 14.61 5.42
N ASP A 30 4.65 14.72 4.11
CA ASP A 30 4.13 15.94 3.48
C ASP A 30 2.59 15.97 3.36
N GLY A 31 1.91 14.94 3.86
CA GLY A 31 0.44 14.86 3.88
C GLY A 31 -0.26 14.70 2.52
N LYS A 32 0.51 14.68 1.42
CA LYS A 32 -0.01 14.69 0.05
C LYS A 32 -0.98 13.53 -0.28
N TYR A 33 -0.87 12.42 0.44
CA TYR A 33 -1.69 11.22 0.22
C TYR A 33 -2.40 10.76 1.49
N ASP A 34 -2.56 11.63 2.49
CA ASP A 34 -3.19 11.26 3.77
C ASP A 34 -4.67 10.86 3.61
N GLU A 35 -5.33 11.39 2.58
CA GLU A 35 -6.71 11.06 2.23
C GLU A 35 -6.84 9.81 1.34
N TYR A 36 -5.71 9.18 1.00
CA TYR A 36 -5.63 8.05 0.09
C TYR A 36 -5.15 6.79 0.79
N TYR A 37 -5.79 5.67 0.44
CA TYR A 37 -5.47 4.34 0.91
C TYR A 37 -4.89 3.51 -0.22
N LEU A 38 -4.15 2.45 0.11
CA LEU A 38 -3.71 1.49 -0.88
C LEU A 38 -4.93 0.79 -1.51
N ASP A 39 -5.02 0.74 -2.84
CA ASP A 39 -6.00 -0.09 -3.54
C ASP A 39 -5.56 -1.56 -3.43
N VAL A 40 -5.96 -2.21 -2.34
CA VAL A 40 -5.54 -3.58 -1.99
C VAL A 40 -6.00 -4.58 -3.05
N ASP A 41 -7.19 -4.40 -3.63
CA ASP A 41 -7.73 -5.29 -4.67
C ASP A 41 -6.83 -5.25 -5.90
N TRP A 42 -6.45 -4.06 -6.35
CA TRP A 42 -5.49 -3.91 -7.45
C TRP A 42 -4.11 -4.47 -7.09
N TYR A 43 -3.63 -4.22 -5.87
CA TYR A 43 -2.31 -4.64 -5.41
C TYR A 43 -2.18 -6.18 -5.34
N LEU A 44 -3.24 -6.88 -4.95
CA LEU A 44 -3.32 -8.34 -4.97
C LEU A 44 -3.43 -8.88 -6.40
N ALA A 45 -4.29 -8.27 -7.24
CA ALA A 45 -4.48 -8.70 -8.62
C ALA A 45 -3.24 -8.52 -9.51
N SER A 46 -2.41 -7.51 -9.21
CA SER A 46 -1.16 -7.22 -9.93
C SER A 46 0.02 -8.07 -9.46
N GLY A 47 -0.16 -8.93 -8.44
CA GLY A 47 0.85 -9.88 -7.98
C GLY A 47 2.04 -9.22 -7.28
N TYR A 48 1.87 -8.03 -6.68
CA TYR A 48 2.93 -7.40 -5.90
C TYR A 48 3.29 -8.19 -4.63
N VAL A 49 2.30 -8.88 -4.09
CA VAL A 49 2.45 -9.82 -2.97
C VAL A 49 1.47 -10.96 -3.20
N THR A 50 1.86 -12.15 -2.78
CA THR A 50 0.91 -13.26 -2.67
C THR A 50 -0.09 -12.98 -1.54
N ILE A 51 -1.29 -13.58 -1.62
CA ILE A 51 -2.29 -13.51 -0.54
C ILE A 51 -1.69 -13.98 0.79
N GLU A 52 -0.79 -14.97 0.75
CA GLU A 52 -0.08 -15.47 1.94
C GLU A 52 0.85 -14.43 2.57
N GLU A 53 1.60 -13.68 1.75
CA GLU A 53 2.45 -12.59 2.25
C GLU A 53 1.65 -11.41 2.78
N ALA A 54 0.53 -11.06 2.12
CA ALA A 54 -0.40 -10.04 2.61
C ALA A 54 -0.97 -10.43 3.98
N ARG A 55 -1.38 -11.69 4.13
CA ARG A 55 -1.88 -12.24 5.39
C ARG A 55 -0.81 -12.23 6.49
N ARG A 56 0.43 -12.62 6.19
CA ARG A 56 1.56 -12.55 7.14
C ARG A 56 1.87 -11.13 7.60
N ARG A 57 1.71 -10.11 6.74
CA ARG A 57 1.91 -8.70 7.16
C ARG A 57 0.81 -8.22 8.10
N ILE A 58 -0.43 -8.61 7.85
CA ILE A 58 -1.56 -8.30 8.73
C ILE A 58 -1.41 -9.04 10.06
N GLU A 59 -1.20 -10.35 10.05
CA GLU A 59 -1.07 -11.18 11.27
C GLU A 59 0.23 -10.87 12.05
N GLY A 60 1.32 -10.56 11.34
CA GLY A 60 2.61 -10.18 11.96
C GLY A 60 2.58 -8.85 12.70
N GLN A 61 1.67 -7.92 12.34
CA GLN A 61 1.43 -6.71 13.13
C GLN A 61 0.68 -6.96 14.43
N PHE A 62 -0.01 -8.10 14.58
CA PHE A 62 -0.71 -8.46 15.82
C PHE A 62 0.15 -9.25 16.81
N TYR A 63 1.23 -9.90 16.38
CA TYR A 63 2.10 -10.73 17.24
C TYR A 63 3.49 -10.15 17.52
N GLY A 64 3.85 -8.99 16.95
CA GLY A 64 5.18 -8.39 17.09
C GLY A 64 5.35 -7.36 18.21
N LYS A 65 4.42 -7.25 19.16
CA LYS A 65 4.47 -6.25 20.23
C LYS A 65 4.25 -6.84 21.62
N ASP A 66 4.89 -7.98 21.92
CA ASP A 66 5.11 -8.48 23.29
C ASP A 66 6.20 -9.57 23.29
N SER A 67 7.43 -9.22 22.96
CA SER A 67 8.62 -10.05 23.25
C SER A 67 9.82 -9.17 23.59
#